data_AF-A0A7C4NXU3-F1
#
_entry.id   AF-A0A7C4NXU3-F1
#
_cell.length_a   1.000
_cell.length_b   1.000
_cell.length_c   1.000
_cell.angle_alpha   90.00
_cell.angle_beta   90.00
_cell.angle_gamma   90.00
#
_symmetry.space_group_name_H-M   'P 1'
#
loop_
_entity.id
_entity.type
_entity.pdbx_description
1 polymer ?
#
loop_
_entity_poly.entity_id
_entity_poly.type
_entity_poly.pdbx_seq_one_letter_code
_entity_poly.pdbx_strand_id
1 'polypeptide(L)' 'MQFESLKVYCDVARYRSFSEAAQANGISQSAASQIVLQLEKRLGVRL' A
#
# COMPACT_ATOMS: atom_id res chain seq x y z
N MET A 1 -3.76 11.36 -2.23
CA MET A 1 -4.97 11.25 -3.08
C MET A 1 -5.20 9.80 -3.49
N GLN A 2 -6.44 9.36 -3.77
CA GLN A 2 -6.84 7.94 -3.99
C GLN A 2 -5.94 7.10 -4.90
N PHE A 3 -5.28 7.72 -5.89
CA PHE A 3 -4.35 7.03 -6.78
C PHE A 3 -3.04 6.59 -6.10
N GLU A 4 -2.58 7.31 -5.07
CA GLU A 4 -1.38 6.94 -4.31
C GLU A 4 -1.61 5.65 -3.52
N SER A 5 -2.79 5.47 -2.92
CA SER A 5 -3.08 4.24 -2.16
C SER A 5 -3.19 3.02 -3.06
N LEU A 6 -3.75 3.19 -4.26
CA LEU A 6 -3.79 2.13 -5.27
C LEU A 6 -2.39 1.80 -5.80
N LYS A 7 -1.56 2.82 -6.03
CA LYS A 7 -0.15 2.61 -6.41
C LYS A 7 0.61 1.83 -5.35
N VAL A 8 0.51 2.24 -4.08
CA VAL A 8 1.17 1.54 -2.96
C VAL A 8 0.70 0.09 -2.87
N TYR A 9 -0.61 -0.17 -3.03
CA TYR A 9 -1.12 -1.55 -3.09
C TYR A 9 -0.53 -2.34 -4.26
N CYS A 10 -0.52 -1.78 -5.48
CA CYS A 10 0.06 -2.44 -6.66
C CYS A 10 1.55 -2.75 -6.47
N ASP A 11 2.30 -1.84 -5.84
CA ASP A 11 3.72 -2.06 -5.55
C ASP A 11 3.90 -3.15 -4.48
N VAL A 12 3.06 -3.19 -3.44
CA VAL A 12 3.04 -4.29 -2.46
C VAL A 12 2.76 -5.63 -3.15
N ALA A 13 1.79 -5.68 -4.07
CA ALA A 13 1.49 -6.90 -4.84
C ALA A 13 2.64 -7.29 -5.78
N ARG A 14 3.30 -6.31 -6.42
CA ARG A 14 4.43 -6.50 -7.34
C ARG A 14 5.67 -7.03 -6.62
N TYR A 15 6.04 -6.42 -5.51
CA TYR A 15 7.22 -6.80 -4.73
C TYR A 15 6.94 -7.96 -3.76
N ARG A 16 5.66 -8.22 -3.44
CA ARG A 16 5.23 -9.16 -2.39
C ARG A 16 5.83 -8.84 -1.03
N SER A 17 6.11 -7.56 -0.79
CA SER A 17 6.84 -7.08 0.38
C SER A 17 6.45 -5.64 0.68
N PHE A 18 5.98 -5.39 1.91
CA PHE A 18 5.68 -4.03 2.37
C PHE A 18 6.95 -3.19 2.51
N SER A 19 8.08 -3.79 2.89
CA SER A 19 9.34 -3.05 3.06
C SER A 19 9.89 -2.58 1.72
N GLU A 20 9.85 -3.43 0.69
CA GLU A 20 10.32 -3.07 -0.65
C GLU A 20 9.37 -2.08 -1.33
N ALA A 21 8.05 -2.28 -1.21
CA ALA A 21 7.08 -1.33 -1.72
C ALA A 21 7.19 0.05 -1.04
N ALA A 22 7.46 0.08 0.26
CA ALA A 22 7.70 1.32 0.99
C ALA A 22 8.97 2.03 0.52
N GLN A 23 10.07 1.30 0.30
CA GLN A 23 11.29 1.85 -0.28
C GLN A 23 11.03 2.42 -1.68
N ALA A 24 10.31 1.70 -2.54
CA ALA A 24 9.96 2.15 -3.89
C ALA A 24 9.06 3.40 -3.90
N ASN A 25 8.28 3.63 -2.83
CA ASN A 25 7.41 4.79 -2.68
C ASN A 25 7.99 5.89 -1.78
N GLY A 26 9.21 5.74 -1.25
CA GLY A 26 9.85 6.74 -0.40
C GLY A 26 9.14 6.96 0.95
N ILE A 27 8.47 5.93 1.48
CA ILE A 27 7.71 5.98 2.74
C ILE A 27 8.22 4.92 3.72
N SER A 28 7.77 4.98 4.98
CA SER A 28 8.05 3.90 5.92
C SER A 28 7.23 2.65 5.59
N GLN A 29 7.73 1.48 6.00
CA GLN A 29 6.98 0.22 5.90
C GLN A 29 5.63 0.30 6.62
N SER A 30 5.58 0.97 7.78
CA SER A 30 4.35 1.19 8.54
C SER A 30 3.35 2.11 7.83
N ALA A 31 3.84 3.11 7.08
CA ALA A 31 2.98 3.95 6.26
C ALA A 31 2.39 3.15 5.10
N ALA A 32 3.18 2.30 4.44
CA ALA A 32 2.69 1.43 3.37
C ALA A 32 1.60 0.47 3.86
N SER A 33 1.78 -0.16 5.03
CA SER A 33 0.78 -1.06 5.61
C SER A 33 -0.51 -0.31 6.02
N GLN A 34 -0.38 0.88 6.61
CA GLN A 34 -1.55 1.71 6.93
C GLN A 34 -2.31 2.15 5.69
N ILE A 35 -1.61 2.53 4.61
CA ILE A 35 -2.24 2.93 3.35
C ILE A 35 -3.08 1.79 2.76
N VAL A 36 -2.54 0.56 2.72
CA VAL A 36 -3.28 -0.61 2.24
C VAL A 36 -4.48 -0.92 3.14
N LEU A 37 -4.30 -0.87 4.47
CA LEU A 37 -5.40 -1.08 5.41
C LEU A 37 -6.54 -0.06 5.23
N GLN A 38 -6.22 1.22 4.98
CA GLN A 38 -7.24 2.24 4.72
C GLN A 38 -7.92 2.05 3.37
N LEU A 39 -7.19 1.57 2.35
CA LEU A 39 -7.76 1.20 1.06
C LEU A 39 -8.78 0.06 1.21
N GLU A 40 -8.42 -1.02 1.91
CA GLU A 40 -9.31 -2.15 2.21
C GLU A 40 -10.58 -1.70 2.93
N LYS A 41 -10.44 -0.88 3.98
CA LYS A 41 -11.58 -0.32 4.73
C LYS A 41 -12.51 0.50 3.85
N ARG A 42 -11.95 1.32 2.96
CA ARG A 42 -12.73 2.17 2.05
C ARG A 42 -13.49 1.34 1.02
N LEU A 43 -12.90 0.26 0.53
CA LEU A 43 -13.52 -0.63 -0.45
C LEU A 43 -14.48 -1.64 0.20
N GLY A 44 -14.40 -1.83 1.52
CA GLY A 44 -15.19 -2.84 2.23
C GLY A 44 -14.75 -4.26 1.91
N VAL A 45 -13.51 -4.44 1.43
CA VAL A 45 -12.95 -5.74 1.04
C VAL A 45 -11.53 -5.91 1.56
N ARG A 46 -11.09 -7.16 1.71
CA ARG A 46 -9.69 -7.51 1.95
C ARG A 46 -9.04 -7.82 0.61
N LEU A 47 -7.89 -7.20 0.34
CA LEU A 47 -7.22 -7.25 -0.96
C LEU A 47 -5.95 -8.12 -0.97
#